data_AF-A0A220MG77-F1
#
_entry.id   AF-A0A220MG77-F1
#
_cell.length_a   1.000
_cell.length_b   1.000
_cell.length_c   1.000
_cell.angle_alpha   90.00
_cell.angle_beta   90.00
_cell.angle_gamma   90.00
#
_symmetry.space_group_name_H-M   'P 1'
#
loop_
_entity.id
_entity.type
_entity.pdbx_description
1 polymer ?
#
loop_
_entity_poly.entity_id
_entity_poly.type
_entity_poly.pdbx_seq_one_letter_code
_entity_poly.pdbx_strand_id
1 'polypeptide(L)'
;MRPALFHWKRLEQVVTEVFVQAGARHEHARLVAESLVHADLRGIESHGLARLPIYIQRIEAGLIELNDEPVVWKQEGATALVDGKNQLGAVVGVAALEEAIKLSRQMGIGVVGVRHSNHFGSCSYYAERAIAEGRILLVLSNAPEAMAPTGGIRPFFGTNPIAVGIPAGEEPSFLLDMATSIAARGKIALAVKKGESIPADWAIDPNGKETTDPTQALLGSLLPIGGAKGYGLAMFIDILCGLLTGAATGPHVKSLYDNWQDPQNVGHLFLTVEIERFMPLPDFCANMDAYIREVKSVPTKEDVSEIFIPGEIESRKKQERMENGIPFDPNLTKELSQLCRTYGVDLEAAYHIP
;
A
#
# COMPACT_ATOMS: atom_id res chain seq x y z
N MET A 1 -9.69 10.54 25.55
CA MET A 1 -9.64 11.84 24.84
C MET A 1 -10.25 11.64 23.46
N ARG A 2 -11.00 12.63 22.94
CA ARG A 2 -11.50 12.55 21.56
C ARG A 2 -10.30 12.64 20.58
N PRO A 3 -10.34 11.93 19.44
CA PRO A 3 -9.28 12.04 18.43
C PRO A 3 -9.24 13.45 17.86
N ALA A 4 -8.05 13.92 17.48
CA ALA A 4 -7.90 15.15 16.72
C ALA A 4 -8.28 14.89 15.25
N LEU A 5 -8.94 15.85 14.62
CA LEU A 5 -9.38 15.76 13.22
C LEU A 5 -8.50 16.65 12.34
N PHE A 6 -8.10 16.15 11.18
CA PHE A 6 -7.20 16.85 10.25
C PHE A 6 -7.82 17.00 8.86
N HIS A 7 -7.73 18.19 8.29
CA HIS A 7 -8.18 18.45 6.92
C HIS A 7 -7.15 17.92 5.93
N TRP A 8 -7.54 16.96 5.11
CA TRP A 8 -6.63 16.18 4.26
C TRP A 8 -5.72 17.03 3.35
N LYS A 9 -6.22 18.05 2.63
CA LYS A 9 -5.35 18.90 1.77
C LYS A 9 -4.29 19.69 2.55
N ARG A 10 -4.65 20.15 3.76
CA ARG A 10 -3.73 20.92 4.61
C ARG A 10 -2.70 19.99 5.23
N LEU A 11 -3.13 18.77 5.56
CA LEU A 11 -2.26 17.70 6.00
C LEU A 11 -1.25 17.30 4.92
N GLU A 12 -1.67 17.16 3.65
CA GLU A 12 -0.76 16.92 2.53
C GLU A 12 0.31 18.02 2.41
N GLN A 13 -0.08 19.29 2.56
CA GLN A 13 0.85 20.43 2.52
C GLN A 13 1.86 20.37 3.68
N VAL A 14 1.38 20.15 4.90
CA VAL A 14 2.24 20.02 6.10
C VAL A 14 3.23 18.87 5.93
N VAL A 15 2.77 17.69 5.50
CA VAL A 15 3.63 16.52 5.32
C VAL A 15 4.62 16.72 4.17
N THR A 16 4.21 17.38 3.09
CA THR A 16 5.10 17.77 1.98
C THR A 16 6.25 18.62 2.52
N GLU A 17 5.94 19.64 3.33
CA GLU A 17 6.95 20.51 3.91
C GLU A 17 7.93 19.75 4.81
N VAL A 18 7.45 18.80 5.62
CA VAL A 18 8.34 17.96 6.45
C VAL A 18 9.35 17.19 5.58
N PHE A 19 8.93 16.58 4.49
CA PHE A 19 9.85 15.88 3.58
C PHE A 19 10.81 16.84 2.85
N VAL A 20 10.35 18.04 2.47
CA VAL A 20 11.20 19.08 1.87
C VAL A 20 12.30 19.51 2.85
N GLN A 21 11.93 19.77 4.11
CA GLN A 21 12.89 20.13 5.16
C GLN A 21 13.83 18.96 5.50
N ALA A 22 13.42 17.72 5.26
CA ALA A 22 14.28 16.54 5.31
C ALA A 22 15.18 16.34 4.07
N GLY A 23 15.13 17.27 3.10
CA GLY A 23 16.00 17.29 1.92
C GLY A 23 15.40 16.68 0.66
N ALA A 24 14.15 16.21 0.68
CA ALA A 24 13.49 15.69 -0.51
C ALA A 24 13.12 16.83 -1.47
N ARG A 25 13.13 16.56 -2.77
CA ARG A 25 12.61 17.52 -3.76
C ARG A 25 11.11 17.72 -3.56
N HIS A 26 10.63 18.95 -3.74
CA HIS A 26 9.24 19.30 -3.49
C HIS A 26 8.23 18.41 -4.24
N GLU A 27 8.49 18.09 -5.50
CA GLU A 27 7.62 17.22 -6.30
C GLU A 27 7.54 15.79 -5.73
N HIS A 28 8.68 15.25 -5.28
CA HIS A 28 8.78 13.93 -4.66
C HIS A 28 8.12 13.90 -3.28
N ALA A 29 8.39 14.91 -2.46
CA ALA A 29 7.77 15.12 -1.15
C ALA A 29 6.24 15.12 -1.25
N ARG A 30 5.69 15.81 -2.26
CA ARG A 30 4.25 15.86 -2.53
C ARG A 30 3.69 14.47 -2.84
N LEU A 31 4.35 13.68 -3.70
CA LEU A 31 3.87 12.34 -4.04
C LEU A 31 3.83 11.39 -2.84
N VAL A 32 4.80 11.51 -1.93
CA VAL A 32 4.83 10.72 -0.69
C VAL A 32 3.74 11.19 0.28
N ALA A 33 3.59 12.51 0.47
CA ALA A 33 2.54 13.07 1.31
C ALA A 33 1.14 12.66 0.83
N GLU A 34 0.86 12.77 -0.46
CA GLU A 34 -0.39 12.32 -1.09
C GLU A 34 -0.62 10.82 -0.85
N SER A 35 0.41 9.98 -1.00
CA SER A 35 0.29 8.54 -0.76
C SER A 35 -0.08 8.21 0.69
N LEU A 36 0.55 8.88 1.66
CA LEU A 36 0.29 8.67 3.09
C LEU A 36 -1.11 9.17 3.47
N VAL A 37 -1.48 10.38 3.06
CA VAL A 37 -2.82 10.95 3.34
C VAL A 37 -3.92 10.15 2.66
N HIS A 38 -3.67 9.66 1.44
CA HIS A 38 -4.59 8.75 0.73
C HIS A 38 -4.88 7.49 1.55
N ALA A 39 -3.85 6.86 2.12
CA ALA A 39 -4.04 5.68 2.96
C ALA A 39 -4.88 6.00 4.20
N ASP A 40 -4.63 7.15 4.84
CA ASP A 40 -5.44 7.60 5.98
C ASP A 40 -6.88 7.94 5.59
N LEU A 41 -7.13 8.58 4.45
CA LEU A 41 -8.49 8.82 3.95
C LEU A 41 -9.26 7.52 3.77
N ARG A 42 -8.62 6.47 3.26
CA ARG A 42 -9.22 5.15 3.06
C ARG A 42 -9.31 4.30 4.33
N GLY A 43 -8.77 4.78 5.46
CA GLY A 43 -8.72 4.04 6.72
C GLY A 43 -7.71 2.90 6.76
N ILE A 44 -6.69 2.97 5.90
CA ILE A 44 -5.54 2.06 5.86
C ILE A 44 -4.41 2.71 6.68
N GLU A 45 -4.70 3.05 7.94
CA GLU A 45 -3.84 3.88 8.81
C GLU A 45 -2.44 3.28 9.01
N SER A 46 -2.32 1.96 8.94
CA SER A 46 -1.03 1.25 8.96
C SER A 46 -0.10 1.61 7.80
N HIS A 47 -0.57 2.28 6.75
CA HIS A 47 0.22 2.74 5.61
C HIS A 47 0.09 4.26 5.40
N GLY A 48 -0.57 4.97 6.32
CA GLY A 48 -0.69 6.42 6.33
C GLY A 48 0.38 7.09 7.18
N LEU A 49 0.07 8.22 7.81
CA LEU A 49 1.03 9.08 8.49
C LEU A 49 1.75 8.41 9.67
N ALA A 50 1.24 7.28 10.17
CA ALA A 50 1.99 6.42 11.10
C ALA A 50 3.35 5.94 10.54
N ARG A 51 3.59 6.05 9.22
CA ARG A 51 4.87 5.75 8.57
C ARG A 51 5.81 6.95 8.44
N LEU A 52 5.31 8.18 8.63
CA LEU A 52 6.12 9.39 8.48
C LEU A 52 7.38 9.34 9.36
N PRO A 53 7.31 9.00 10.67
CA PRO A 53 8.51 8.98 11.52
C PRO A 53 9.61 8.03 11.02
N ILE A 54 9.24 6.81 10.61
CA ILE A 54 10.23 5.82 10.15
C ILE A 54 10.82 6.22 8.78
N TYR A 55 10.06 6.88 7.90
CA TYR A 55 10.60 7.36 6.63
C TYR A 55 11.62 8.47 6.86
N ILE A 56 11.31 9.42 7.74
CA ILE A 56 12.24 10.49 8.09
C ILE A 56 13.51 9.93 8.74
N GLN A 57 13.40 9.00 9.69
CA GLN A 57 14.58 8.35 10.29
C GLN A 57 15.46 7.64 9.24
N ARG A 58 14.86 7.00 8.24
CA ARG A 58 15.62 6.34 7.17
C ARG A 58 16.28 7.32 6.20
N ILE A 59 15.65 8.47 5.96
CA ILE A 59 16.26 9.59 5.22
C ILE A 59 17.48 10.12 5.99
N GLU A 60 17.32 10.43 7.27
CA GLU A 60 18.41 10.93 8.13
C GLU A 60 19.58 9.94 8.22
N ALA A 61 19.30 8.64 8.19
CA ALA A 61 20.29 7.58 8.18
C ALA A 61 20.97 7.36 6.81
N GLY A 62 20.59 8.10 5.76
CA GLY A 62 21.12 7.93 4.40
C GLY A 62 20.73 6.61 3.73
N LEU A 63 19.66 5.96 4.19
CA LEU A 63 19.19 4.67 3.67
C LEU A 63 18.19 4.83 2.51
N ILE A 64 17.84 6.07 2.17
CA ILE A 64 16.96 6.46 1.07
C ILE A 64 17.70 7.53 0.28
N GLU A 65 17.83 7.34 -1.02
CA GLU A 65 18.38 8.36 -1.92
C GLU A 65 17.30 9.41 -2.21
N LEU A 66 17.66 10.69 -2.28
CA LEU A 66 16.71 11.80 -2.49
C LEU A 66 16.97 12.61 -3.75
N ASN A 67 18.17 12.51 -4.33
CA ASN A 67 18.59 13.32 -5.47
C ASN A 67 18.37 12.60 -6.80
N ASP A 68 18.55 11.28 -6.83
CA ASP A 68 18.38 10.50 -8.06
C ASP A 68 16.91 10.36 -8.47
N GLU A 69 16.69 10.30 -9.78
CA GLU A 69 15.39 9.97 -10.36
C GLU A 69 15.27 8.47 -10.63
N PRO A 70 14.06 7.88 -10.47
CA PRO A 70 13.76 6.59 -11.08
C PRO A 70 14.01 6.65 -12.60
N VAL A 71 14.66 5.62 -13.15
CA VAL A 71 15.00 5.57 -14.58
C VAL A 71 14.47 4.30 -15.23
N VAL A 72 13.97 4.41 -16.46
CA VAL A 72 13.68 3.25 -17.31
C VAL A 72 15.01 2.64 -17.75
N TRP A 73 15.42 1.57 -17.10
CA TRP A 73 16.69 0.89 -17.36
C TRP A 73 16.64 0.08 -18.66
N LYS A 74 15.48 -0.52 -18.97
CA LYS A 74 15.23 -1.26 -20.20
C LYS A 74 13.76 -1.18 -20.58
N GLN A 75 13.47 -1.04 -21.86
CA GLN A 75 12.13 -1.10 -22.43
C GLN A 75 12.16 -1.96 -23.71
N GLU A 76 11.19 -2.86 -23.87
CA GLU A 76 11.00 -3.68 -25.07
C GLU A 76 9.50 -3.92 -25.27
N GLY A 77 8.97 -3.49 -26.41
CA GLY A 77 7.53 -3.57 -26.71
C GLY A 77 6.65 -2.98 -25.59
N ALA A 78 5.74 -3.80 -25.08
CA ALA A 78 4.82 -3.47 -23.98
C ALA A 78 5.42 -3.63 -22.58
N THR A 79 6.74 -3.83 -22.47
CA THR A 79 7.42 -4.11 -21.19
C THR A 79 8.51 -3.10 -20.87
N ALA A 80 8.68 -2.79 -19.59
CA ALA A 80 9.82 -2.02 -19.11
C ALA A 80 10.30 -2.49 -17.73
N LEU A 81 11.54 -2.15 -17.40
CA LEU A 81 12.14 -2.30 -16.08
C LEU A 81 12.61 -0.93 -15.61
N VAL A 82 12.07 -0.46 -14.49
CA VAL A 82 12.47 0.77 -13.80
C VAL A 82 13.47 0.44 -12.70
N ASP A 83 14.59 1.15 -12.68
CA ASP A 83 15.51 1.19 -11.55
C ASP A 83 15.16 2.38 -10.67
N GLY A 84 14.67 2.11 -9.46
CA GLY A 84 14.17 3.11 -8.54
C GLY A 84 15.25 3.94 -7.85
N LYS A 85 16.54 3.62 -8.06
CA LYS A 85 17.68 4.34 -7.47
C LYS A 85 17.64 4.47 -5.94
N ASN A 86 16.97 3.54 -5.26
CA ASN A 86 16.71 3.60 -3.82
C ASN A 86 15.97 4.86 -3.36
N GLN A 87 15.19 5.47 -4.25
CA GLN A 87 14.35 6.62 -3.96
C GLN A 87 13.15 6.23 -3.08
N LEU A 88 12.44 7.23 -2.54
CA LEU A 88 11.19 7.05 -1.79
C LEU A 88 10.18 6.20 -2.60
N GLY A 89 9.58 5.20 -1.94
CA GLY A 89 8.78 4.19 -2.64
C GLY A 89 7.62 4.77 -3.45
N ALA A 90 6.94 5.81 -2.94
CA ALA A 90 5.84 6.45 -3.65
C ALA A 90 6.28 7.18 -4.93
N VAL A 91 7.49 7.76 -4.93
CA VAL A 91 8.08 8.38 -6.11
C VAL A 91 8.35 7.33 -7.18
N VAL A 92 8.99 6.23 -6.78
CA VAL A 92 9.29 5.12 -7.69
C VAL A 92 8.02 4.48 -8.24
N GLY A 93 7.02 4.26 -7.37
CA GLY A 93 5.74 3.66 -7.76
C GLY A 93 4.96 4.52 -8.73
N VAL A 94 4.93 5.84 -8.55
CA VAL A 94 4.28 6.76 -9.50
C VAL A 94 5.00 6.77 -10.84
N ALA A 95 6.34 6.83 -10.86
CA ALA A 95 7.11 6.76 -12.10
C ALA A 95 6.86 5.44 -12.87
N ALA A 96 6.78 4.32 -12.16
CA ALA A 96 6.49 3.02 -12.77
C ALA A 96 5.05 2.93 -13.32
N LEU A 97 4.07 3.48 -12.59
CA LEU A 97 2.70 3.57 -13.05
C LEU A 97 2.57 4.43 -14.31
N GLU A 98 3.21 5.60 -14.33
CA GLU A 98 3.19 6.50 -15.48
C GLU A 98 3.78 5.84 -16.73
N GLU A 99 4.88 5.09 -16.58
CA GLU A 99 5.44 4.30 -17.68
C GLU A 99 4.50 3.16 -18.12
N ALA A 100 3.84 2.47 -17.18
CA ALA A 100 2.86 1.43 -17.51
C ALA A 100 1.64 2.00 -18.28
N ILE A 101 1.15 3.17 -17.86
CA ILE A 101 0.07 3.88 -18.55
C ILE A 101 0.52 4.32 -19.95
N LYS A 102 1.73 4.88 -20.08
CA LYS A 102 2.31 5.26 -21.37
C LYS A 102 2.40 4.07 -22.32
N LEU A 103 2.90 2.93 -21.86
CA LEU A 103 3.00 1.71 -22.66
C LEU A 103 1.63 1.15 -23.05
N SER A 104 0.68 1.10 -22.11
CA SER A 104 -0.68 0.60 -22.38
C SER A 104 -1.43 1.46 -23.40
N ARG A 105 -1.26 2.79 -23.37
CA ARG A 105 -1.78 3.69 -24.42
C ARG A 105 -1.27 3.31 -25.81
N GLN A 106 0.02 2.95 -25.92
CA GLN A 106 0.66 2.65 -27.21
C GLN A 106 0.37 1.23 -27.70
N MET A 107 0.44 0.24 -26.81
CA MET A 107 0.47 -1.19 -27.14
C MET A 107 -0.77 -1.96 -26.65
N GLY A 108 -1.67 -1.29 -25.94
CA GLY A 108 -2.86 -1.86 -25.31
C GLY A 108 -2.64 -2.46 -23.93
N ILE A 109 -1.40 -2.82 -23.62
CA ILE A 109 -0.96 -3.26 -22.29
C ILE A 109 0.40 -2.65 -21.97
N GLY A 110 0.67 -2.45 -20.69
CA GLY A 110 1.97 -2.02 -20.18
C GLY A 110 2.34 -2.85 -18.97
N VAL A 111 3.50 -3.49 -18.98
CA VAL A 111 4.02 -4.29 -17.86
C VAL A 111 5.36 -3.72 -17.42
N VAL A 112 5.39 -3.13 -16.23
CA VAL A 112 6.58 -2.44 -15.70
C VAL A 112 7.02 -3.11 -14.41
N GLY A 113 8.20 -3.73 -14.45
CA GLY A 113 8.91 -4.20 -13.26
C GLY A 113 9.69 -3.07 -12.61
N VAL A 114 9.90 -3.16 -11.30
CA VAL A 114 10.68 -2.20 -10.52
C VAL A 114 11.69 -2.92 -9.64
N ARG A 115 12.93 -2.40 -9.60
CA ARG A 115 13.96 -2.81 -8.64
C ARG A 115 14.54 -1.61 -7.89
N HIS A 116 15.31 -1.86 -6.83
CA HIS A 116 15.92 -0.82 -6.01
C HIS A 116 14.91 0.23 -5.51
N SER A 117 13.76 -0.22 -5.01
CA SER A 117 12.76 0.64 -4.40
C SER A 117 12.73 0.47 -2.88
N ASN A 118 11.90 1.29 -2.23
CA ASN A 118 11.55 1.22 -0.83
C ASN A 118 10.05 0.88 -0.68
N HIS A 119 9.60 0.73 0.56
CA HIS A 119 8.17 0.63 0.86
C HIS A 119 7.40 1.80 0.24
N PHE A 120 6.36 1.48 -0.54
CA PHE A 120 5.67 2.44 -1.41
C PHE A 120 4.24 2.80 -0.95
N GLY A 121 3.90 2.54 0.30
CA GLY A 121 2.57 2.86 0.84
C GLY A 121 1.52 1.81 0.49
N SER A 122 0.25 2.24 0.42
CA SER A 122 -0.87 1.39 0.00
C SER A 122 -0.94 1.28 -1.52
N CYS A 123 -1.12 0.06 -2.02
CA CYS A 123 -1.28 -0.19 -3.45
C CYS A 123 -2.50 0.55 -4.05
N SER A 124 -3.54 0.78 -3.24
CA SER A 124 -4.73 1.52 -3.66
C SER A 124 -4.45 2.94 -4.19
N TYR A 125 -3.34 3.56 -3.76
CA TYR A 125 -2.93 4.88 -4.26
C TYR A 125 -2.64 4.87 -5.76
N TYR A 126 -1.97 3.82 -6.25
CA TYR A 126 -1.68 3.64 -7.66
C TYR A 126 -2.90 3.17 -8.44
N ALA A 127 -3.71 2.30 -7.83
CA ALA A 127 -4.94 1.80 -8.44
C ALA A 127 -5.94 2.92 -8.70
N GLU A 128 -6.16 3.85 -7.76
CA GLU A 128 -7.06 4.99 -7.99
C GLU A 128 -6.53 5.93 -9.10
N ARG A 129 -5.21 6.13 -9.21
CA ARG A 129 -4.62 6.92 -10.30
C ARG A 129 -4.86 6.29 -11.67
N ALA A 130 -4.75 4.96 -11.78
CA ALA A 130 -5.05 4.26 -13.03
C ALA A 130 -6.55 4.26 -13.37
N ILE A 131 -7.42 4.10 -12.36
CA ILE A 131 -8.87 4.18 -12.50
C ILE A 131 -9.31 5.56 -13.00
N ALA A 132 -8.74 6.64 -12.43
CA ALA A 132 -9.02 8.01 -12.85
C ALA A 132 -8.62 8.27 -14.32
N GLU A 133 -7.74 7.45 -14.86
CA GLU A 133 -7.25 7.45 -16.23
C GLU A 133 -8.03 6.47 -17.13
N GLY A 134 -9.10 5.83 -16.63
CA GLY A 134 -9.94 4.91 -17.39
C GLY A 134 -9.28 3.56 -17.71
N ARG A 135 -8.33 3.11 -16.87
CA ARG A 135 -7.53 1.90 -17.12
C ARG A 135 -7.67 0.87 -16.00
N ILE A 136 -7.52 -0.40 -16.38
CA ILE A 136 -7.34 -1.48 -15.40
C ILE A 136 -5.90 -1.48 -14.93
N LEU A 137 -5.68 -1.60 -13.62
CA LEU A 137 -4.36 -1.81 -13.03
C LEU A 137 -4.33 -3.09 -12.19
N LEU A 138 -3.27 -3.87 -12.34
CA LEU A 138 -2.78 -4.82 -11.36
C LEU A 138 -1.44 -4.29 -10.83
N VAL A 139 -1.32 -4.17 -9.50
CA VAL A 139 -0.05 -3.80 -8.85
C VAL A 139 0.31 -4.82 -7.77
N LEU A 140 1.58 -5.22 -7.78
CA LEU A 140 2.17 -6.20 -6.87
C LEU A 140 3.41 -5.59 -6.21
N SER A 141 3.70 -6.01 -4.98
CA SER A 141 4.96 -5.70 -4.29
C SER A 141 5.37 -6.90 -3.45
N ASN A 142 6.67 -7.15 -3.31
CA ASN A 142 7.15 -7.99 -2.23
C ASN A 142 7.46 -7.17 -0.98
N ALA A 143 7.72 -7.83 0.14
CA ALA A 143 7.96 -7.20 1.43
C ALA A 143 8.93 -8.04 2.29
N PRO A 144 9.50 -7.44 3.36
CA PRO A 144 10.31 -8.18 4.33
C PRO A 144 9.57 -9.39 4.92
N GLU A 145 10.32 -10.44 5.22
CA GLU A 145 9.78 -11.72 5.70
C GLU A 145 8.82 -11.57 6.89
N ALA A 146 7.65 -12.21 6.77
CA ALA A 146 6.60 -12.16 7.78
C ALA A 146 5.75 -13.43 7.81
N MET A 147 5.61 -14.12 6.68
CA MET A 147 4.80 -15.34 6.52
C MET A 147 5.67 -16.58 6.34
N ALA A 148 5.24 -17.69 6.94
CA ALA A 148 5.86 -18.99 6.70
C ALA A 148 5.33 -19.62 5.40
N PRO A 149 6.16 -20.34 4.62
CA PRO A 149 5.65 -21.25 3.60
C PRO A 149 4.73 -22.30 4.23
N THR A 150 3.76 -22.82 3.49
CA THR A 150 2.94 -23.93 3.98
C THR A 150 3.82 -25.12 4.37
N GLY A 151 3.71 -25.56 5.63
CA GLY A 151 4.55 -26.62 6.21
C GLY A 151 5.86 -26.12 6.87
N GLY A 152 6.21 -24.85 6.71
CA GLY A 152 7.31 -24.20 7.43
C GLY A 152 6.84 -23.48 8.69
N ILE A 153 7.80 -23.15 9.56
CA ILE A 153 7.53 -22.43 10.83
C ILE A 153 8.24 -21.08 10.93
N ARG A 154 9.18 -20.81 10.03
CA ARG A 154 9.97 -19.58 9.98
C ARG A 154 9.43 -18.66 8.89
N PRO A 155 9.45 -17.33 9.09
CA PRO A 155 9.07 -16.40 8.05
C PRO A 155 10.04 -16.54 6.87
N PHE A 156 9.51 -16.38 5.67
CA PHE A 156 10.29 -16.36 4.43
C PHE A 156 9.74 -15.33 3.46
N PHE A 157 8.42 -15.33 3.24
CA PHE A 157 7.76 -14.37 2.37
C PHE A 157 7.30 -13.16 3.18
N GLY A 158 7.30 -11.98 2.57
CA GLY A 158 6.55 -10.86 3.13
C GLY A 158 5.05 -11.07 3.02
N THR A 159 4.28 -10.08 3.46
CA THR A 159 2.81 -10.05 3.28
C THR A 159 2.38 -9.87 1.83
N ASN A 160 3.34 -9.62 0.92
CA ASN A 160 3.26 -9.62 -0.54
C ASN A 160 1.88 -9.25 -1.08
N PRO A 161 1.54 -7.95 -1.10
CA PRO A 161 0.20 -7.50 -1.48
C PRO A 161 -0.07 -7.64 -2.98
N ILE A 162 -1.35 -7.80 -3.29
CA ILE A 162 -1.95 -7.69 -4.62
C ILE A 162 -3.05 -6.65 -4.57
N ALA A 163 -3.03 -5.72 -5.52
CA ALA A 163 -4.15 -4.81 -5.72
C ALA A 163 -4.57 -4.75 -7.18
N VAL A 164 -5.88 -4.62 -7.40
CA VAL A 164 -6.50 -4.52 -8.71
C VAL A 164 -7.49 -3.37 -8.71
N GLY A 165 -7.29 -2.40 -9.59
CA GLY A 165 -8.20 -1.28 -9.82
C GLY A 165 -8.89 -1.40 -11.17
N ILE A 166 -10.21 -1.32 -11.21
CA ILE A 166 -11.01 -1.41 -12.43
C ILE A 166 -12.07 -0.29 -12.40
N PRO A 167 -12.14 0.58 -13.42
CA PRO A 167 -13.10 1.67 -13.45
C PRO A 167 -14.54 1.16 -13.57
N ALA A 168 -15.46 1.89 -12.96
CA ALA A 168 -16.90 1.76 -13.09
C ALA A 168 -17.51 3.12 -13.51
N GLY A 169 -18.82 3.17 -13.74
CA GLY A 169 -19.51 4.39 -14.11
C GLY A 169 -20.09 5.09 -12.88
N GLU A 170 -21.35 4.80 -12.60
CA GLU A 170 -22.11 5.35 -11.48
C GLU A 170 -21.79 4.64 -10.16
N GLU A 171 -21.44 3.35 -10.20
CA GLU A 171 -21.09 2.59 -9.02
C GLU A 171 -19.64 2.88 -8.59
N PRO A 172 -19.29 2.66 -7.31
CA PRO A 172 -17.89 2.70 -6.89
C PRO A 172 -17.03 1.74 -7.72
N SER A 173 -15.90 2.23 -8.21
CA SER A 173 -14.93 1.39 -8.94
C SER A 173 -14.47 0.21 -8.10
N PHE A 174 -14.25 -0.94 -8.75
CA PHE A 174 -13.71 -2.12 -8.08
C PHE A 174 -12.24 -1.85 -7.74
N LEU A 175 -11.92 -1.90 -6.45
CA LEU A 175 -10.56 -1.74 -5.95
C LEU A 175 -10.27 -2.78 -4.88
N LEU A 176 -9.71 -3.90 -5.30
CA LEU A 176 -9.12 -4.87 -4.37
C LEU A 176 -7.74 -4.36 -3.95
N ASP A 177 -7.46 -4.26 -2.65
CA ASP A 177 -6.13 -4.02 -2.09
C ASP A 177 -5.95 -4.91 -0.87
N MET A 178 -5.19 -5.99 -1.01
CA MET A 178 -5.06 -7.00 0.03
C MET A 178 -3.65 -7.56 0.16
N ALA A 179 -3.27 -7.86 1.40
CA ALA A 179 -2.13 -8.73 1.69
C ALA A 179 -2.48 -10.19 1.37
N THR A 180 -1.46 -11.02 1.15
CA THR A 180 -1.60 -12.48 1.03
C THR A 180 -1.56 -13.20 2.38
N SER A 181 -1.40 -12.45 3.48
CA SER A 181 -1.56 -12.92 4.87
C SER A 181 -3.00 -12.78 5.36
N ILE A 182 -3.43 -13.66 6.26
CA ILE A 182 -4.75 -13.57 6.91
C ILE A 182 -4.93 -12.25 7.66
N ALA A 183 -3.88 -11.80 8.36
CA ALA A 183 -3.88 -10.55 9.10
C ALA A 183 -2.59 -9.77 8.92
N ALA A 184 -2.68 -8.44 8.98
CA ALA A 184 -1.51 -7.58 8.96
C ALA A 184 -0.76 -7.66 10.30
N ARG A 185 0.58 -7.69 10.25
CA ARG A 185 1.45 -7.65 11.45
C ARG A 185 1.12 -6.47 12.38
N GLY A 186 0.71 -5.33 11.81
CA GLY A 186 0.28 -4.15 12.58
C GLY A 186 -0.98 -4.38 13.42
N LYS A 187 -1.93 -5.21 12.98
CA LYS A 187 -3.12 -5.58 13.78
C LYS A 187 -2.71 -6.39 15.01
N ILE A 188 -1.74 -7.30 14.87
CA ILE A 188 -1.20 -8.08 15.99
C ILE A 188 -0.44 -7.17 16.97
N ALA A 189 0.40 -6.26 16.45
CA ALA A 189 1.09 -5.28 17.29
C ALA A 189 0.12 -4.37 18.06
N LEU A 190 -1.02 -4.00 17.47
CA LEU A 190 -2.07 -3.27 18.16
C LEU A 190 -2.75 -4.12 19.25
N ALA A 191 -3.01 -5.40 19.00
CA ALA A 191 -3.56 -6.31 19.99
C ALA A 191 -2.63 -6.46 21.21
N VAL A 192 -1.30 -6.52 21.01
CA VAL A 192 -0.31 -6.46 22.11
C VAL A 192 -0.50 -5.19 22.95
N LYS A 193 -0.57 -4.02 22.30
CA LYS A 193 -0.74 -2.73 23.00
C LYS A 193 -2.04 -2.65 23.79
N LYS A 194 -3.10 -3.30 23.31
CA LYS A 194 -4.42 -3.32 23.96
C LYS A 194 -4.58 -4.44 25.00
N GLY A 195 -3.67 -5.41 25.04
CA GLY A 195 -3.82 -6.62 25.86
C GLY A 195 -4.96 -7.52 25.39
N GLU A 196 -5.29 -7.49 24.10
CA GLU A 196 -6.36 -8.28 23.49
C GLU A 196 -5.79 -9.57 22.88
N SER A 197 -6.57 -10.66 22.87
CA SER A 197 -6.23 -11.87 22.12
C SER A 197 -6.45 -11.67 20.62
N ILE A 198 -5.78 -12.48 19.80
CA ILE A 198 -6.00 -12.56 18.35
C ILE A 198 -6.67 -13.89 17.98
N PRO A 199 -7.35 -13.97 16.82
CA PRO A 199 -7.77 -15.26 16.26
C PRO A 199 -6.59 -16.21 16.05
N ALA A 200 -6.80 -17.50 16.34
CA ALA A 200 -5.74 -18.51 16.32
C ALA A 200 -5.16 -18.78 14.92
N ASP A 201 -5.95 -18.50 13.87
CA ASP A 201 -5.59 -18.71 12.47
C ASP A 201 -4.77 -17.57 11.87
N TRP A 202 -4.46 -16.51 12.64
CA TRP A 202 -3.67 -15.39 12.12
C TRP A 202 -2.17 -15.70 12.02
N ALA A 203 -1.66 -16.48 12.97
CA ALA A 203 -0.22 -16.69 13.13
C ALA A 203 0.09 -17.98 13.89
N ILE A 204 1.34 -18.44 13.72
CA ILE A 204 1.96 -19.50 14.51
C ILE A 204 3.04 -18.90 15.43
N ASP A 205 3.24 -19.53 16.57
CA ASP A 205 4.31 -19.22 17.53
C ASP A 205 5.70 -19.67 17.01
N PRO A 206 6.80 -19.40 17.74
CA PRO A 206 8.14 -19.83 17.34
C PRO A 206 8.33 -21.36 17.22
N ASN A 207 7.41 -22.16 17.75
CA ASN A 207 7.40 -23.62 17.69
C ASN A 207 6.51 -24.16 16.56
N GLY A 208 5.83 -23.28 15.81
CA GLY A 208 4.93 -23.66 14.72
C GLY A 208 3.50 -24.00 15.14
N LYS A 209 3.09 -23.66 16.36
CA LYS A 209 1.72 -23.88 16.84
C LYS A 209 0.87 -22.63 16.65
N GLU A 210 -0.36 -22.79 16.19
CA GLU A 210 -1.35 -21.71 16.16
C GLU A 210 -1.45 -21.04 17.53
N THR A 211 -1.58 -19.71 17.56
CA THR A 211 -1.57 -18.95 18.81
C THR A 211 -2.58 -17.81 18.79
N THR A 212 -3.22 -17.60 19.94
CA THR A 212 -4.08 -16.45 20.22
C THR A 212 -3.34 -15.36 21.01
N ASP A 213 -2.11 -15.62 21.44
CA ASP A 213 -1.25 -14.64 22.12
C ASP A 213 -0.53 -13.78 21.06
N PRO A 214 -0.86 -12.48 20.97
CA PRO A 214 -0.25 -11.60 19.98
C PRO A 214 1.26 -11.41 20.19
N THR A 215 1.78 -11.59 21.41
CA THR A 215 3.23 -11.51 21.68
C THR A 215 3.95 -12.71 21.07
N GLN A 216 3.42 -13.92 21.26
CA GLN A 216 3.98 -15.12 20.62
C GLN A 216 3.84 -15.06 19.10
N ALA A 217 2.73 -14.53 18.59
CA ALA A 217 2.51 -14.35 17.15
C ALA A 217 3.56 -13.41 16.50
N LEU A 218 3.95 -12.32 17.17
CA LEU A 218 4.99 -11.41 16.64
C LEU A 218 6.39 -12.03 16.61
N LEU A 219 6.66 -12.98 17.51
CA LEU A 219 7.92 -13.74 17.55
C LEU A 219 7.94 -14.91 16.55
N GLY A 220 6.76 -15.38 16.14
CA GLY A 220 6.60 -16.44 15.16
C GLY A 220 6.35 -15.92 13.75
N SER A 221 5.38 -16.52 13.06
CA SER A 221 5.10 -16.24 11.63
C SER A 221 3.61 -16.03 11.39
N LEU A 222 3.28 -15.10 10.49
CA LEU A 222 1.93 -14.94 9.97
C LEU A 222 1.54 -16.12 9.08
N LEU A 223 0.25 -16.42 9.02
CA LEU A 223 -0.29 -17.46 8.15
C LEU A 223 -0.86 -16.88 6.84
N PRO A 224 -0.65 -17.56 5.69
CA PRO A 224 -1.20 -17.14 4.41
C PRO A 224 -2.71 -17.34 4.31
N ILE A 225 -3.39 -16.44 3.59
CA ILE A 225 -4.85 -16.52 3.37
C ILE A 225 -5.23 -17.78 2.60
N GLY A 226 -6.19 -18.55 3.10
CA GLY A 226 -6.60 -19.80 2.46
C GLY A 226 -5.47 -20.86 2.39
N GLY A 227 -4.50 -20.80 3.32
CA GLY A 227 -3.43 -21.78 3.46
C GLY A 227 -2.52 -21.85 2.23
N ALA A 228 -2.38 -23.04 1.64
CA ALA A 228 -1.51 -23.29 0.48
C ALA A 228 -1.80 -22.38 -0.72
N LYS A 229 -3.03 -21.87 -0.87
CA LYS A 229 -3.39 -20.94 -1.95
C LYS A 229 -2.77 -19.56 -1.74
N GLY A 230 -2.90 -18.97 -0.55
CA GLY A 230 -2.26 -17.69 -0.21
C GLY A 230 -0.75 -17.79 -0.22
N TYR A 231 -0.19 -18.93 0.21
CA TYR A 231 1.23 -19.21 0.05
C TYR A 231 1.65 -19.18 -1.42
N GLY A 232 0.93 -19.87 -2.31
CA GLY A 232 1.19 -19.84 -3.74
C GLY A 232 1.12 -18.42 -4.34
N LEU A 233 0.15 -17.60 -3.90
CA LEU A 233 0.04 -16.19 -4.28
C LEU A 233 1.25 -15.37 -3.80
N ALA A 234 1.65 -15.54 -2.55
CA ALA A 234 2.80 -14.83 -1.98
C ALA A 234 4.11 -15.17 -2.73
N MET A 235 4.31 -16.45 -3.04
CA MET A 235 5.46 -16.91 -3.82
C MET A 235 5.43 -16.34 -5.25
N PHE A 236 4.28 -16.39 -5.92
CA PHE A 236 4.11 -15.81 -7.25
C PHE A 236 4.47 -14.32 -7.27
N ILE A 237 4.00 -13.56 -6.29
CA ILE A 237 4.32 -12.13 -6.15
C ILE A 237 5.81 -11.92 -5.90
N ASP A 238 6.45 -12.72 -5.04
CA ASP A 238 7.88 -12.59 -4.76
C ASP A 238 8.75 -12.89 -5.99
N ILE A 239 8.34 -13.87 -6.82
CA ILE A 239 9.01 -14.19 -8.08
C ILE A 239 8.88 -13.01 -9.06
N LEU A 240 7.68 -12.46 -9.23
CA LEU A 240 7.45 -11.37 -10.17
C LEU A 240 8.06 -10.03 -9.72
N CYS A 241 8.04 -9.75 -8.43
CA CYS A 241 8.52 -8.49 -7.89
C CYS A 241 10.02 -8.52 -7.61
N GLY A 242 10.57 -9.66 -7.18
CA GLY A 242 11.98 -9.81 -6.86
C GLY A 242 12.78 -10.45 -7.99
N LEU A 243 12.57 -11.74 -8.27
CA LEU A 243 13.40 -12.49 -9.23
C LEU A 243 13.35 -11.92 -10.65
N LEU A 244 12.14 -11.59 -11.14
CA LEU A 244 11.96 -11.07 -12.50
C LEU A 244 12.58 -9.69 -12.69
N THR A 245 12.50 -8.82 -11.67
CA THR A 245 12.99 -7.43 -11.75
C THR A 245 14.47 -7.31 -11.38
N GLY A 246 15.02 -8.31 -10.69
CA GLY A 246 16.34 -8.25 -10.08
C GLY A 246 16.39 -7.52 -8.74
N ALA A 247 15.25 -7.32 -8.07
CA ALA A 247 15.17 -6.83 -6.70
C ALA A 247 15.44 -7.95 -5.68
N ALA A 248 15.44 -7.63 -4.39
CA ALA A 248 15.58 -8.64 -3.35
C ALA A 248 14.33 -9.53 -3.26
N THR A 249 14.49 -10.75 -2.71
CA THR A 249 13.42 -11.75 -2.55
C THR A 249 13.46 -12.35 -1.15
N GLY A 250 12.29 -12.75 -0.63
CA GLY A 250 12.15 -13.41 0.66
C GLY A 250 12.93 -12.71 1.80
N PRO A 251 13.78 -13.43 2.56
CA PRO A 251 14.56 -12.88 3.68
C PRO A 251 15.52 -11.75 3.30
N HIS A 252 15.80 -11.55 2.02
CA HIS A 252 16.76 -10.54 1.56
C HIS A 252 16.11 -9.16 1.38
N VAL A 253 14.78 -9.05 1.37
CA VAL A 253 14.08 -7.77 1.39
C VAL A 253 14.20 -7.18 2.80
N LYS A 254 14.92 -6.06 2.94
CA LYS A 254 15.27 -5.57 4.29
C LYS A 254 14.10 -4.83 4.96
N SER A 255 13.97 -5.04 6.27
CA SER A 255 12.98 -4.37 7.13
C SER A 255 13.20 -2.86 7.17
N LEU A 256 12.11 -2.10 7.19
CA LEU A 256 12.14 -0.66 7.48
C LEU A 256 12.66 -0.38 8.90
N TYR A 257 12.36 -1.26 9.85
CA TYR A 257 12.48 -1.03 11.29
C TYR A 257 13.75 -1.60 11.91
N ASP A 258 14.23 -2.71 11.35
CA ASP A 258 15.26 -3.53 12.01
C ASP A 258 16.55 -3.60 11.19
N ASN A 259 16.61 -2.94 10.04
CA ASN A 259 17.80 -2.86 9.19
C ASN A 259 18.21 -1.41 8.90
N TRP A 260 19.34 -1.02 9.50
CA TRP A 260 19.89 0.34 9.46
C TRP A 260 21.22 0.44 8.70
N GLN A 261 21.59 -0.59 7.94
CA GLN A 261 22.88 -0.66 7.21
C GLN A 261 22.68 -0.66 5.70
N ASP A 262 21.63 -1.32 5.21
CA ASP A 262 21.38 -1.51 3.79
C ASP A 262 20.05 -0.86 3.34
N PRO A 263 19.97 -0.45 2.05
CA PRO A 263 18.71 -0.22 1.34
C PRO A 263 17.73 -1.40 1.46
N GLN A 264 16.42 -1.14 1.35
CA GLN A 264 15.44 -2.22 1.40
C GLN A 264 15.50 -3.15 0.19
N ASN A 265 15.75 -2.57 -0.99
CA ASN A 265 15.71 -3.23 -2.29
C ASN A 265 14.40 -3.98 -2.53
N VAL A 266 13.27 -3.32 -2.25
CA VAL A 266 11.93 -3.83 -2.53
C VAL A 266 11.70 -3.78 -4.04
N GLY A 267 11.00 -4.78 -4.56
CA GLY A 267 10.57 -4.83 -5.94
C GLY A 267 9.05 -4.74 -6.08
N HIS A 268 8.62 -4.24 -7.25
CA HIS A 268 7.21 -4.02 -7.59
C HIS A 268 6.94 -4.47 -9.02
N LEU A 269 5.67 -4.71 -9.33
CA LEU A 269 5.20 -4.92 -10.70
C LEU A 269 3.90 -4.13 -10.92
N PHE A 270 3.85 -3.37 -12.01
CA PHE A 270 2.66 -2.66 -12.48
C PHE A 270 2.24 -3.22 -13.83
N LEU A 271 0.99 -3.67 -13.93
CA LEU A 271 0.39 -4.11 -15.19
C LEU A 271 -0.86 -3.27 -15.46
N THR A 272 -0.87 -2.55 -16.56
CA THR A 272 -1.99 -1.72 -16.98
C THR A 272 -2.60 -2.23 -18.28
N VAL A 273 -3.92 -2.23 -18.38
CA VAL A 273 -4.67 -2.59 -19.61
C VAL A 273 -5.48 -1.38 -20.09
N GLU A 274 -5.36 -1.08 -21.38
CA GLU A 274 -6.16 -0.06 -22.07
C GLU A 274 -7.51 -0.65 -22.49
N ILE A 275 -8.58 -0.25 -21.80
CA ILE A 275 -9.93 -0.78 -22.01
C ILE A 275 -10.41 -0.48 -23.43
N GLU A 276 -10.10 0.72 -23.95
CA GLU A 276 -10.48 1.19 -25.29
C GLU A 276 -9.95 0.31 -26.43
N ARG A 277 -8.95 -0.55 -26.16
CA ARG A 277 -8.47 -1.54 -27.14
C ARG A 277 -9.40 -2.73 -27.32
N PHE A 278 -10.30 -2.95 -26.37
CA PHE A 278 -11.26 -4.07 -26.36
C PHE A 278 -12.67 -3.58 -26.64
N MET A 279 -13.10 -2.50 -25.99
CA MET A 279 -14.43 -1.90 -26.17
C MET A 279 -14.44 -0.43 -25.71
N PRO A 280 -15.42 0.38 -26.12
CA PRO A 280 -15.54 1.76 -25.64
C PRO A 280 -15.60 1.84 -24.12
N LEU A 281 -14.85 2.76 -23.50
CA LEU A 281 -14.82 2.90 -22.04
C LEU A 281 -16.21 3.12 -21.41
N PRO A 282 -17.12 3.95 -21.97
CA PRO A 282 -18.45 4.13 -21.40
C PRO A 282 -19.27 2.84 -21.34
N ASP A 283 -19.17 2.00 -22.38
CA ASP A 283 -19.87 0.72 -22.45
C ASP A 283 -19.31 -0.27 -21.43
N PHE A 284 -17.98 -0.29 -21.23
CA PHE A 284 -17.34 -1.09 -20.20
C PHE A 284 -17.80 -0.66 -18.80
N CYS A 285 -17.78 0.64 -18.52
CA CYS A 285 -18.22 1.17 -17.23
C CYS A 285 -19.70 0.85 -16.94
N ALA A 286 -20.58 0.97 -17.94
CA ALA A 286 -21.99 0.59 -17.80
C ALA A 286 -22.18 -0.90 -17.51
N ASN A 287 -21.38 -1.76 -18.16
CA ASN A 287 -21.38 -3.21 -17.87
C ASN A 287 -20.86 -3.49 -16.45
N MET A 288 -19.85 -2.75 -16.00
CA MET A 288 -19.33 -2.87 -14.64
C MET A 288 -20.37 -2.46 -13.59
N ASP A 289 -21.11 -1.37 -13.83
CA ASP A 289 -22.20 -0.94 -12.95
C ASP A 289 -23.31 -1.99 -12.87
N ALA A 290 -23.72 -2.55 -14.01
CA ALA A 290 -24.71 -3.62 -14.05
C ALA A 290 -24.24 -4.86 -13.28
N TYR A 291 -22.99 -5.27 -13.49
CA TYR A 291 -22.37 -6.39 -12.78
C TYR A 291 -22.33 -6.18 -11.25
N ILE A 292 -21.91 -4.98 -10.81
CA ILE A 292 -21.90 -4.61 -9.39
C ILE A 292 -23.30 -4.70 -8.78
N ARG A 293 -24.30 -4.12 -9.46
CA ARG A 293 -25.71 -4.15 -9.00
C ARG A 293 -26.24 -5.58 -8.91
N GLU A 294 -25.90 -6.44 -9.88
CA GLU A 294 -26.28 -7.85 -9.85
C GLU A 294 -25.68 -8.58 -8.65
N VAL A 295 -24.37 -8.42 -8.39
CA VAL A 295 -23.71 -8.99 -7.20
C VAL A 295 -24.36 -8.51 -5.91
N LYS A 296 -24.67 -7.21 -5.81
CA LYS A 296 -25.29 -6.62 -4.61
C LYS A 296 -26.76 -7.00 -4.44
N SER A 297 -27.42 -7.48 -5.48
CA SER A 297 -28.82 -7.95 -5.43
C SER A 297 -28.96 -9.38 -4.90
N VAL A 298 -27.86 -10.12 -4.77
CA VAL A 298 -27.88 -11.47 -4.20
C VAL A 298 -28.40 -11.42 -2.76
N PRO A 299 -29.31 -12.33 -2.35
CA PRO A 299 -29.81 -12.37 -0.98
C PRO A 299 -28.67 -12.46 0.04
N THR A 300 -28.72 -11.59 1.05
CA THR A 300 -27.74 -11.59 2.12
C THR A 300 -27.95 -12.79 3.06
N LYS A 301 -26.89 -13.15 3.79
CA LYS A 301 -27.02 -14.07 4.93
C LYS A 301 -27.78 -13.40 6.07
N GLU A 302 -28.26 -14.19 7.01
CA GLU A 302 -28.76 -13.68 8.30
C GLU A 302 -27.72 -12.75 8.94
N ASP A 303 -28.18 -11.64 9.52
CA ASP A 303 -27.37 -10.58 10.13
C ASP A 303 -26.41 -9.80 9.19
N VAL A 304 -26.52 -9.97 7.88
CA VAL A 304 -25.78 -9.17 6.89
C VAL A 304 -26.73 -8.16 6.22
N SER A 305 -26.49 -6.87 6.45
CA SER A 305 -27.34 -5.78 5.93
C SER A 305 -27.13 -5.47 4.45
N GLU A 306 -25.90 -5.66 3.95
CA GLU A 306 -25.54 -5.40 2.55
C GLU A 306 -24.30 -6.20 2.13
N ILE A 307 -24.14 -6.40 0.82
CA ILE A 307 -22.93 -6.94 0.21
C ILE A 307 -22.06 -5.76 -0.22
N PHE A 308 -20.79 -5.76 0.19
CA PHE A 308 -19.80 -4.78 -0.25
C PHE A 308 -18.98 -5.31 -1.42
N ILE A 309 -18.72 -4.44 -2.39
CA ILE A 309 -17.72 -4.70 -3.44
C ILE A 309 -16.32 -4.31 -2.91
N PRO A 310 -15.24 -5.02 -3.30
CA PRO A 310 -13.88 -4.62 -2.93
C PRO A 310 -13.60 -3.14 -3.23
N GLY A 311 -13.17 -2.42 -2.20
CA GLY A 311 -12.87 -0.99 -2.25
C GLY A 311 -14.04 -0.08 -1.84
N GLU A 312 -15.26 -0.60 -1.72
CA GLU A 312 -16.45 0.18 -1.37
C GLU A 312 -16.40 0.71 0.07
N ILE A 313 -15.95 -0.11 1.02
CA ILE A 313 -15.80 0.28 2.44
C ILE A 313 -14.83 1.45 2.56
N GLU A 314 -13.69 1.34 1.91
CA GLU A 314 -12.66 2.37 1.90
C GLU A 314 -13.10 3.62 1.12
N SER A 315 -13.88 3.48 0.05
CA SER A 315 -14.44 4.59 -0.72
C SER A 315 -15.40 5.43 0.12
N ARG A 316 -16.34 4.78 0.82
CA ARG A 316 -17.26 5.46 1.75
C ARG A 316 -16.50 6.18 2.86
N LYS A 317 -15.48 5.53 3.43
CA LYS A 317 -14.64 6.14 4.47
C LYS A 317 -13.82 7.32 3.96
N LYS A 318 -13.31 7.25 2.72
CA LYS A 318 -12.63 8.37 2.07
C LYS A 318 -13.56 9.56 1.93
N GLN A 319 -14.79 9.37 1.45
CA GLN A 319 -15.78 10.43 1.35
C GLN A 319 -16.07 11.05 2.73
N GLU A 320 -16.35 10.21 3.74
CA GLU A 320 -16.58 10.65 5.12
C GLU A 320 -15.41 11.47 5.67
N ARG A 321 -14.17 11.01 5.52
CA ARG A 321 -12.96 11.67 6.05
C ARG A 321 -12.55 12.91 5.24
N MET A 322 -12.91 12.98 3.96
CA MET A 322 -12.72 14.20 3.17
C MET A 322 -13.62 15.33 3.66
N GLU A 323 -14.84 15.00 4.09
CA GLU A 323 -15.82 15.96 4.61
C GLU A 323 -15.58 16.31 6.09
N ASN A 324 -15.37 15.31 6.95
CA ASN A 324 -15.35 15.48 8.40
C ASN A 324 -13.93 15.51 9.01
N GLY A 325 -12.90 15.35 8.16
CA GLY A 325 -11.51 15.26 8.58
C GLY A 325 -11.05 13.86 8.96
N ILE A 326 -9.73 13.66 8.93
CA ILE A 326 -9.07 12.41 9.24
C ILE A 326 -8.83 12.34 10.76
N PRO A 327 -9.32 11.30 11.46
CA PRO A 327 -9.08 11.14 12.89
C PRO A 327 -7.70 10.54 13.16
N PHE A 328 -6.90 11.19 14.01
CA PHE A 328 -5.71 10.59 14.61
C PHE A 328 -5.87 10.40 16.11
N ASP A 329 -5.36 9.28 16.61
CA ASP A 329 -5.32 9.04 18.03
C ASP A 329 -4.31 9.98 18.73
N PRO A 330 -4.45 10.22 20.05
CA PRO A 330 -3.61 11.18 20.76
C PRO A 330 -2.11 10.84 20.73
N ASN A 331 -1.73 9.56 20.65
CA ASN A 331 -0.31 9.18 20.62
C ASN A 331 0.29 9.51 19.26
N LEU A 332 -0.39 9.14 18.17
CA LEU A 332 0.04 9.50 16.81
C LEU A 332 0.09 11.03 16.65
N THR A 333 -0.91 11.75 17.14
CA THR A 333 -0.95 13.22 17.10
C THR A 333 0.26 13.83 17.80
N LYS A 334 0.61 13.32 18.99
CA LYS A 334 1.77 13.79 19.77
C LYS A 334 3.08 13.49 19.05
N GLU A 335 3.23 12.29 18.49
CA GLU A 335 4.42 11.88 17.74
C GLU A 335 4.63 12.75 16.49
N LEU A 336 3.58 12.93 15.70
CA LEU A 336 3.60 13.78 14.50
C LEU A 336 3.87 15.24 14.84
N SER A 337 3.26 15.78 15.90
CA SER A 337 3.50 17.16 16.34
C SER A 337 4.96 17.38 16.77
N GLN A 338 5.54 16.42 17.49
CA GLN A 338 6.96 16.48 17.86
C GLN A 338 7.88 16.43 16.64
N LEU A 339 7.58 15.54 15.68
CA LEU A 339 8.35 15.43 14.44
C LEU A 339 8.27 16.72 13.61
N CYS A 340 7.06 17.26 13.39
CA CYS A 340 6.87 18.49 12.63
C CYS A 340 7.65 19.66 13.26
N ARG A 341 7.66 19.79 14.60
CA ARG A 341 8.44 20.80 15.31
C ARG A 341 9.95 20.68 15.08
N THR A 342 10.49 19.46 15.03
CA THR A 342 11.92 19.23 14.71
C THR A 342 12.28 19.77 13.33
N TYR A 343 11.33 19.74 12.40
CA TYR A 343 11.48 20.24 11.02
C TYR A 343 10.95 21.67 10.82
N GLY A 344 10.59 22.38 11.90
CA GLY A 344 10.09 23.76 11.81
C GLY A 344 8.70 23.90 11.16
N VAL A 345 7.93 22.81 11.09
CA VAL A 345 6.58 22.78 10.50
C VAL A 345 5.52 22.73 11.60
N ASP A 346 4.41 23.43 11.40
CA ASP A 346 3.28 23.40 12.33
C ASP A 346 2.19 22.42 11.87
N LEU A 347 1.98 21.35 12.64
CA LEU A 347 0.92 20.38 12.39
C LEU A 347 -0.48 20.96 12.64
N GLU A 348 -0.61 21.95 13.52
CA GLU A 348 -1.92 22.54 13.88
C GLU A 348 -2.56 23.29 12.70
N ALA A 349 -1.74 23.76 11.76
CA ALA A 349 -2.20 24.32 10.49
C ALA A 349 -3.12 23.35 9.71
N ALA A 350 -2.98 22.04 9.92
CA ALA A 350 -3.79 21.00 9.30
C ALA A 350 -5.06 20.63 10.07
N TYR A 351 -5.34 21.20 11.25
CA TYR A 351 -6.55 20.84 12.00
C TYR A 351 -7.82 21.10 11.21
N HIS A 352 -8.71 20.11 11.17
CA HIS A 352 -10.04 20.25 10.59
C HIS A 352 -10.87 21.17 11.50
N ILE A 353 -11.35 22.27 10.92
CA ILE A 353 -12.26 23.20 11.56
C ILE A 353 -13.61 22.95 10.88
N PRO A 354 -14.66 22.55 11.62
CA PRO A 354 -15.97 22.19 11.06
C PRO A 354 -16.63 23.29 10.24
#